data_AF-A0A939F3W5-F1
#
_entry.id   AF-A0A939F3W5-F1
#
_cell.length_a   1.000
_cell.length_b   1.000
_cell.length_c   1.000
_cell.angle_alpha   90.00
_cell.angle_beta   90.00
_cell.angle_gamma   90.00
#
_symmetry.space_group_name_H-M   'P 1'
#
loop_
_entity.id
_entity.type
_entity.pdbx_description
1 polymer ?
#
loop_
_entity_poly.entity_id
_entity_poly.type
_entity_poly.pdbx_seq_one_letter_code
_entity_poly.pdbx_strand_id
1 'polypeptide(L)' 'MALKKTTVMVEEEDLRAVKEAAEREGRSEAEYFREAFHIVALRSRRWDGDWDIPTLDFGGPVSAADVDAAVTDAVAEKP' A
#
# COMPACT_ATOMS: atom_id res chain seq x y z
N MET A 1 -13.44 2.11 19.89
CA MET A 1 -12.74 0.81 20.06
C MET A 1 -11.93 0.88 21.34
N ALA A 2 -11.89 -0.20 22.12
CA ALA A 2 -11.11 -0.22 23.36
C ALA A 2 -9.61 -0.34 23.06
N LEU A 3 -8.80 0.58 23.59
CA LEU A 3 -7.34 0.49 23.52
C LEU A 3 -6.89 -0.68 24.40
N LYS A 4 -6.08 -1.58 23.84
CA LYS A 4 -5.45 -2.68 24.59
C LYS A 4 -4.00 -2.29 24.93
N LYS A 5 -3.59 -2.56 26.17
CA LYS A 5 -2.21 -2.35 26.62
C LYS A 5 -1.35 -3.56 26.22
N THR A 6 -0.25 -3.29 25.54
CA THR A 6 0.79 -4.26 25.18
C THR A 6 2.13 -3.66 25.59
N THR A 7 2.98 -4.43 26.27
CA THR A 7 4.35 -4.02 26.62
C THR A 7 5.32 -4.76 25.70
N VAL A 8 6.27 -4.04 25.11
CA VAL A 8 7.28 -4.59 24.19
C VAL A 8 8.63 -3.99 24.54
N MET A 9 9.70 -4.78 24.41
CA MET A 9 11.07 -4.29 24.56
C MET A 9 11.55 -3.71 23.22
N VAL A 10 12.21 -2.56 23.26
CA VAL A 10 12.77 -1.89 22.09
C VAL A 10 14.23 -1.54 22.34
N GLU A 11 14.99 -1.39 21.25
CA GLU A 11 16.37 -0.92 21.33
C GLU A 11 16.42 0.53 21.85
N GLU A 12 17.49 0.85 22.58
CA GLU A 12 17.66 2.17 23.18
C GLU A 12 17.78 3.27 22.12
N GLU A 13 18.46 2.98 21.01
CA GLU A 13 18.65 3.91 19.91
C GLU A 13 17.33 4.28 19.22
N ASP A 14 16.45 3.30 18.98
CA ASP A 14 15.13 3.53 18.40
C ASP A 14 14.26 4.37 19.33
N LEU A 15 14.29 4.08 20.63
CA LEU A 15 13.55 4.85 21.63
C LEU A 15 14.03 6.31 21.65
N ARG A 16 15.34 6.54 21.58
CA ARG A 16 15.91 7.89 21.52
C ARG A 16 15.43 8.64 20.28
N ALA A 17 15.47 8.01 19.11
CA ALA A 17 15.02 8.61 17.86
C ALA A 17 13.52 9.00 17.91
N VAL A 18 12.67 8.15 18.50
CA VAL A 18 11.24 8.46 18.67
C VAL A 18 11.02 9.63 19.62
N LYS A 19 11.81 9.74 20.70
CA LYS A 19 11.72 10.87 21.64
C LYS A 19 12.09 12.19 20.98
N GLU A 20 13.19 12.22 20.24
CA GLU A 20 13.61 13.42 19.51
C GLU A 20 12.55 13.86 18.47
N ALA A 21 11.91 12.89 17.80
CA ALA A 21 10.81 13.19 16.87
C ALA A 21 9.57 13.74 17.59
N ALA A 22 9.19 13.13 18.71
CA ALA A 22 8.06 13.55 19.53
C ALA A 22 8.23 14.98 20.07
N GLU A 23 9.43 15.31 20.55
CA GLU A 23 9.78 16.67 21.00
C GLU A 23 9.72 17.68 19.84
N ARG A 24 10.25 17.31 18.67
CA ARG A 24 10.25 18.17 17.48
C ARG A 24 8.84 18.46 16.96
N GLU A 25 7.94 17.48 17.01
CA GLU A 25 6.58 17.59 16.47
C GLU A 25 5.53 17.98 17.53
N GLY A 26 5.90 18.04 18.82
CA GLY A 26 4.97 18.31 19.92
C GLY A 26 3.92 17.22 20.13
N ARG A 27 4.24 15.99 19.71
CA ARG A 27 3.35 14.81 19.78
C ARG A 27 3.75 13.91 20.94
N SER A 28 2.85 13.04 21.38
CA SER A 28 3.20 12.07 22.43
C SER A 28 3.95 10.87 21.84
N GLU A 29 4.93 10.33 22.57
CA GLU A 29 5.64 9.08 22.18
C GLU A 29 4.66 7.94 21.87
N ALA A 30 3.57 7.87 22.65
CA ALA A 30 2.52 6.87 22.49
C ALA A 30 1.78 6.97 21.14
N GLU A 31 1.75 8.14 20.49
CA GLU A 31 1.19 8.28 19.14
C GLU A 31 2.08 7.61 18.10
N TYR A 32 3.39 7.79 18.17
CA TYR A 32 4.34 7.11 17.28
C TYR A 32 4.26 5.60 17.42
N PHE A 33 4.17 5.09 18.65
CA PHE A 33 4.02 3.64 18.85
C PHE A 33 2.70 3.13 18.26
N ARG A 34 1.58 3.85 18.46
CA ARG A 34 0.30 3.47 17.85
C ARG A 34 0.36 3.47 16.32
N GLU A 35 1.01 4.48 15.74
CA GLU A 35 1.21 4.60 14.29
C GLU A 35 2.10 3.46 13.76
N ALA A 36 3.20 3.15 14.44
CA ALA A 36 4.07 2.03 14.10
C ALA A 36 3.30 0.70 14.12
N PHE A 37 2.50 0.43 15.17
CA PHE A 37 1.66 -0.76 15.21
C PHE A 37 0.65 -0.80 14.06
N HIS A 38 0.08 0.35 13.68
CA HIS A 38 -0.86 0.43 12.57
C HIS A 38 -0.19 0.11 11.24
N ILE A 39 0.98 0.70 10.96
CA ILE A 39 1.77 0.43 9.75
C ILE A 39 2.16 -1.04 9.69
N VAL A 40 2.59 -1.61 10.81
CA VAL A 40 2.92 -3.05 10.91
C VAL A 40 1.68 -3.92 10.65
N ALA A 41 0.51 -3.57 11.20
CA ALA A 41 -0.71 -4.32 10.93
C ALA A 41 -1.11 -4.26 9.45
N LEU A 42 -1.00 -3.08 8.82
CA LEU A 42 -1.30 -2.90 7.40
C LEU A 42 -0.35 -3.71 6.51
N ARG A 43 0.97 -3.63 6.75
CA ARG A 43 1.96 -4.38 5.94
C ARG A 43 1.84 -5.90 6.12
N SER A 44 1.44 -6.34 7.30
CA SER A 44 1.29 -7.76 7.64
C SER A 44 -0.06 -8.33 7.20
N ARG A 45 -0.99 -7.48 6.75
CA ARG A 45 -2.27 -7.93 6.22
C ARG A 45 -2.04 -8.65 4.90
N ARG A 46 -2.03 -9.97 4.95
CA ARG A 46 -2.07 -10.81 3.77
C ARG A 46 -3.53 -10.89 3.31
N TRP A 47 -3.75 -10.88 2.00
CA TRP A 47 -5.07 -11.15 1.44
C TRP A 47 -5.30 -12.66 1.54
N ASP A 48 -6.03 -13.06 2.56
CA ASP A 48 -6.35 -14.45 2.83
C ASP A 48 -7.71 -14.75 2.16
N GLY A 49 -7.66 -15.02 0.86
CA GLY A 49 -8.83 -15.37 0.05
C GLY A 49 -8.45 -15.49 -1.42
N ASP A 50 -9.14 -16.37 -2.14
CA ASP A 50 -9.06 -16.38 -3.60
C ASP A 50 -9.48 -14.99 -4.10
N TRP A 51 -8.69 -14.45 -5.03
CA TRP A 51 -9.00 -13.17 -5.62
C TRP A 51 -10.27 -13.31 -6.43
N ASP A 52 -11.33 -12.61 -6.02
CA ASP A 52 -12.57 -12.43 -6.79
C ASP A 52 -12.34 -11.43 -7.94
N ILE A 53 -11.28 -11.66 -8.72
CA ILE A 53 -11.03 -10.92 -9.95
C ILE A 53 -11.83 -11.60 -11.06
N PRO A 54 -12.65 -10.85 -11.82
CA PRO A 54 -13.34 -11.44 -12.96
C PRO A 54 -12.29 -11.96 -13.94
N THR A 55 -12.49 -13.18 -14.42
CA THR A 55 -11.70 -13.68 -15.55
C THR A 55 -12.13 -12.86 -16.77
N LEU A 56 -11.27 -11.93 -17.18
CA LEU A 56 -11.49 -11.13 -18.37
C LEU A 56 -11.12 -11.99 -19.58
N ASP A 57 -12.12 -12.35 -20.38
CA ASP A 57 -11.88 -12.87 -21.71
C ASP A 57 -11.56 -11.66 -22.60
N PHE A 58 -10.28 -11.47 -22.89
CA PHE A 58 -9.81 -10.43 -23.81
C PHE A 58 -10.08 -10.80 -25.29
N GLY A 59 -10.86 -11.86 -25.53
CA GLY A 59 -11.18 -12.36 -26.85
C GLY A 59 -10.11 -13.29 -27.40
N GLY A 60 -10.09 -13.43 -28.73
CA GLY A 60 -9.14 -14.27 -29.44
C GLY A 60 -7.72 -13.69 -29.50
N PRO A 61 -6.75 -14.47 -30.04
CA PRO A 61 -5.39 -14.00 -30.23
C PRO A 61 -5.37 -12.74 -31.12
N VAL A 62 -4.68 -11.70 -30.65
CA VAL A 62 -4.49 -10.45 -31.39
C VAL A 62 -3.45 -10.67 -32.49
N SER A 63 -3.82 -10.41 -33.75
CA SER A 63 -2.91 -10.48 -34.88
C SER A 63 -2.14 -9.16 -35.08
N ALA A 64 -1.04 -9.20 -35.82
CA ALA A 64 -0.30 -7.99 -36.17
C ALA A 64 -1.16 -6.98 -36.95
N ALA A 65 -2.09 -7.46 -37.77
CA ALA A 65 -3.01 -6.61 -38.53
C ALA A 65 -4.00 -5.87 -37.61
N ASP A 66 -4.45 -6.51 -36.53
CA ASP A 66 -5.34 -5.88 -35.54
C ASP A 66 -4.61 -4.74 -34.80
N VAL A 67 -3.32 -4.94 -34.52
CA VAL A 67 -2.47 -3.90 -33.90
C VAL A 67 -2.26 -2.73 -34.86
N ASP A 68 -1.89 -3.00 -36.12
CA ASP A 68 -1.64 -1.97 -37.12
C ASP A 68 -2.88 -1.12 -37.39
N ALA A 69 -4.06 -1.75 -37.47
CA ALA A 69 -5.34 -1.07 -37.62
C ALA A 69 -5.63 -0.16 -36.42
N ALA A 70 -5.55 -0.69 -35.19
CA ALA A 70 -5.83 0.09 -33.99
C ALA A 70 -4.89 1.29 -33.81
N VAL A 71 -3.60 1.13 -34.14
CA VAL A 71 -2.62 2.23 -34.09
C VAL A 71 -2.92 3.28 -35.16
N THR A 72 -3.26 2.85 -36.37
CA THR A 72 -3.58 3.76 -37.48
C THR A 72 -4.82 4.59 -37.16
N ASP A 73 -5.88 3.94 -36.66
CA ASP A 73 -7.12 4.60 -36.27
C ASP A 73 -6.88 5.61 -35.15
N ALA A 74 -6.14 5.26 -34.10
CA ALA A 74 -5.82 6.17 -33.00
C ALA A 74 -4.98 7.39 -33.43
N VAL A 75 -4.12 7.22 -34.44
CA VAL A 75 -3.32 8.31 -35.00
C VAL A 75 -4.17 9.21 -35.92
N ALA A 76 -5.14 8.63 -36.63
CA ALA A 76 -6.08 9.34 -37.50
C ALA A 76 -7.18 10.08 -36.73
N GLU A 77 -7.55 9.59 -35.53
CA GLU A 77 -8.55 10.21 -34.63
C GLU A 77 -8.04 11.44 -33.86
N LYS A 78 -6.80 11.90 -34.11
CA LYS A 78 -6.30 13.11 -33.45
C LYS A 78 -7.12 14.33 -33.91
N PRO A 79 -7.59 15.20 -32.97
CA PRO A 79 -8.41 16.38 -33.28
C PRO A 79 -7.68 17.43 -34.12
#